data_AF-A0A916YVJ6-F1
#
_entry.id   AF-A0A916YVJ6-F1
#
_cell.length_a   1.000
_cell.length_b   1.000
_cell.length_c   1.000
_cell.angle_alpha   90.00
_cell.angle_beta   90.00
_cell.angle_gamma   90.00
#
_symmetry.space_group_name_H-M   'P 1'
#
loop_
_entity.id
_entity.type
_entity.pdbx_description
1 polymer ?
#
loop_
_entity_poly.entity_id
_entity_poly.type
_entity_poly.pdbx_seq_one_letter_code
_entity_poly.pdbx_strand_id
1 'polypeptide(L)'
;MKKFAIAASALALPFAVAACGGDVEDAQADLAEQQMESQEDVLEEQADLAEEMGNDAMEDQLDDEADAVGNAAPEAGEMVNEDTAM
;
A
#
# COMPACT_ATOMS: atom_id res chain seq x y z
N MET A 1 -20.62 45.15 2.87
CA MET A 1 -21.15 43.78 2.86
C MET A 1 -20.28 43.00 1.88
N LYS A 2 -19.53 41.94 2.22
CA LYS A 2 -19.75 40.84 3.16
C LYS A 2 -18.47 40.58 3.98
N LYS A 3 -18.66 40.25 5.26
CA LYS A 3 -17.65 39.65 6.12
C LYS A 3 -17.70 38.15 5.84
N PHE A 4 -16.80 37.63 5.01
CA PHE A 4 -16.61 36.19 4.92
C PHE A 4 -15.54 35.79 5.92
N ALA A 5 -15.98 35.65 7.17
CA ALA A 5 -15.27 34.85 8.14
C ALA A 5 -15.59 33.39 7.79
N ILE A 6 -14.61 32.68 7.26
CA ILE A 6 -14.56 31.22 7.36
C ILE A 6 -13.31 30.91 8.15
N ALA A 7 -13.48 31.00 9.47
CA ALA A 7 -12.64 30.30 10.42
C ALA A 7 -13.12 28.84 10.41
N ALA A 8 -12.36 27.97 9.78
CA ALA A 8 -12.45 26.53 9.97
C ALA A 8 -11.03 25.99 9.74
N SER A 9 -10.10 26.43 10.58
CA SER A 9 -8.81 25.79 10.72
C SER A 9 -9.08 24.35 11.13
N ALA A 10 -8.78 23.46 10.19
CA ALA A 10 -8.58 22.05 10.39
C ALA A 10 -7.81 21.80 11.69
N LEU A 11 -8.29 20.88 12.52
CA LEU A 11 -7.56 20.07 13.52
C LEU A 11 -8.54 19.55 14.57
N ALA A 12 -9.46 18.70 14.15
CA ALA A 12 -10.09 17.69 15.00
C ALA A 12 -10.89 16.80 14.08
N LEU A 13 -10.37 15.60 13.80
CA LEU A 13 -11.10 14.33 13.69
C LEU A 13 -10.19 13.26 13.05
N PRO A 14 -9.10 12.80 13.71
CA PRO A 14 -8.50 11.52 13.36
C PRO A 14 -9.30 10.32 13.89
N PHE A 15 -10.56 10.50 14.34
CA PHE A 15 -11.35 9.46 15.02
C PHE A 15 -12.75 9.21 14.41
N ALA A 16 -13.11 9.86 13.30
CA ALA A 16 -14.44 9.70 12.68
C ALA A 16 -14.48 8.72 11.48
N VAL A 17 -13.42 7.96 11.23
CA VAL A 17 -13.40 6.93 10.16
C VAL A 17 -13.64 5.52 10.71
N ALA A 18 -13.89 5.36 12.02
CA ALA A 18 -14.36 4.08 12.58
C ALA A 18 -15.88 3.84 12.41
N ALA A 19 -16.57 4.62 11.57
CA ALA A 19 -18.03 4.65 11.48
C ALA A 19 -18.58 4.51 10.06
N CYS A 20 -17.87 3.81 9.17
CA CYS A 20 -18.43 3.40 7.87
C CYS A 20 -17.96 2.00 7.44
N GLY A 21 -18.07 1.02 8.34
CA GLY A 21 -18.31 -0.38 7.97
C GLY A 21 -17.17 -1.24 7.40
N GLY A 22 -15.91 -0.88 7.63
CA GLY A 22 -14.77 -1.80 7.44
C GLY A 22 -14.34 -2.33 8.80
N ASP A 23 -14.19 -3.64 8.92
CA ASP A 23 -13.66 -4.29 10.11
C ASP A 23 -12.17 -3.89 10.29
N VAL A 24 -11.67 -3.83 11.53
CA VAL A 24 -10.29 -3.36 11.82
C VAL A 24 -9.26 -4.34 11.25
N GLU A 25 -9.70 -5.56 11.02
CA GLU A 25 -9.04 -6.68 10.38
C GLU A 25 -8.80 -6.38 8.89
N ASP A 26 -9.85 -5.99 8.16
CA ASP A 26 -9.75 -5.57 6.75
C ASP A 26 -8.77 -4.40 6.61
N ALA A 27 -8.83 -3.42 7.52
CA ALA A 27 -7.91 -2.28 7.48
C ALA A 27 -6.44 -2.65 7.74
N GLN A 28 -6.18 -3.75 8.47
CA GLN A 28 -4.82 -4.25 8.70
C GLN A 28 -4.35 -5.14 7.56
N ALA A 29 -5.24 -5.95 6.97
CA ALA A 29 -4.96 -6.72 5.76
C ALA A 29 -4.65 -5.79 4.59
N ASP A 30 -5.49 -4.77 4.35
CA ASP A 30 -5.28 -3.73 3.35
C ASP A 30 -3.93 -3.01 3.55
N LEU A 31 -3.55 -2.75 4.80
CA LEU A 31 -2.27 -2.08 5.10
C LEU A 31 -1.06 -3.01 4.87
N ALA A 32 -1.23 -4.32 5.06
CA ALA A 32 -0.18 -5.31 4.81
C ALA A 32 0.01 -5.53 3.30
N GLU A 33 -1.09 -5.69 2.55
CA GLU A 33 -1.10 -5.76 1.09
C GLU A 33 -0.46 -4.50 0.48
N GLN A 34 -0.93 -3.33 0.89
CA GLN A 34 -0.44 -2.06 0.35
C GLN A 34 1.05 -1.79 0.66
N GLN A 35 1.60 -2.35 1.75
CA GLN A 35 3.04 -2.29 2.02
C GLN A 35 3.84 -3.16 1.04
N MET A 36 3.31 -4.33 0.68
CA MET A 36 3.99 -5.25 -0.24
C MET A 36 3.85 -4.77 -1.68
N GLU A 37 2.67 -4.30 -2.10
CA GLU A 37 2.46 -3.61 -3.39
C GLU A 37 3.40 -2.40 -3.52
N SER A 38 3.54 -1.58 -2.48
CA SER A 38 4.49 -0.46 -2.52
C SER A 38 5.96 -0.88 -2.64
N GLN A 39 6.28 -2.12 -2.28
CA GLN A 39 7.63 -2.67 -2.42
C GLN A 39 7.83 -3.27 -3.82
N GLU A 40 6.81 -3.92 -4.37
CA GLU A 40 6.73 -4.35 -5.77
C GLU A 40 6.92 -3.16 -6.72
N ASP A 41 6.17 -2.07 -6.54
CA ASP A 41 6.29 -0.84 -7.34
C ASP A 41 7.75 -0.32 -7.40
N VAL A 42 8.45 -0.36 -6.26
CA VAL A 42 9.84 0.11 -6.17
C VAL A 42 10.81 -0.85 -6.88
N LEU A 43 10.52 -2.14 -6.90
CA LEU A 43 11.31 -3.14 -7.63
C LEU A 43 11.08 -3.02 -9.14
N GLU A 44 9.83 -2.85 -9.58
CA GLU A 44 9.48 -2.58 -10.98
C GLU A 44 10.13 -1.30 -11.50
N GLU A 45 10.05 -0.19 -10.75
CA GLU A 45 10.72 1.07 -11.14
C GLU A 45 12.25 0.90 -11.26
N GLN A 46 12.85 0.01 -10.46
CA GLN A 46 14.28 -0.31 -10.58
C GLN A 46 14.58 -1.22 -11.78
N ALA A 47 13.68 -2.16 -12.10
CA ALA A 47 13.78 -3.00 -13.28
C ALA A 47 13.70 -2.15 -14.56
N ASP A 48 12.75 -1.23 -14.64
CA ASP A 48 12.61 -0.23 -15.72
C ASP A 48 13.89 0.59 -15.89
N LEU A 49 14.49 1.04 -14.78
CA LEU A 49 15.75 1.78 -14.81
C LEU A 49 16.91 0.91 -15.32
N ALA A 50 16.93 -0.37 -14.95
CA ALA A 50 17.93 -1.32 -15.44
C ALA A 50 17.76 -1.60 -16.94
N GLU A 51 16.53 -1.72 -17.44
CA GLU A 51 16.21 -1.83 -18.87
C GLU A 51 16.67 -0.56 -19.63
N GLU A 52 16.37 0.63 -19.12
CA GLU A 52 16.79 1.90 -19.75
C GLU A 52 18.32 2.02 -19.82
N MET A 53 19.04 1.47 -18.85
CA MET A 53 20.50 1.40 -18.85
C MET A 53 21.08 0.25 -19.71
N GLY A 54 20.22 -0.60 -20.27
CA GLY A 54 20.59 -1.76 -21.11
C GLY A 54 21.21 -2.90 -20.32
N ASN A 55 20.76 -3.11 -19.07
CA ASN A 55 21.24 -4.16 -18.18
C ASN A 55 20.16 -5.23 -17.96
N ASP A 56 19.84 -5.97 -19.02
CA ASP A 56 18.81 -7.02 -19.08
C ASP A 56 18.94 -8.04 -17.93
N ALA A 57 20.16 -8.45 -17.56
CA ALA A 57 20.36 -9.44 -16.50
C ALA A 57 20.00 -8.93 -15.09
N MET A 58 19.96 -7.61 -14.90
CA MET A 58 19.53 -6.96 -13.67
C MET A 58 18.04 -6.66 -13.70
N GLU A 59 17.49 -6.29 -14.87
CA GLU A 59 16.05 -6.19 -15.07
C GLU A 59 15.38 -7.54 -14.80
N ASP A 60 15.80 -8.63 -15.45
CA ASP A 60 15.30 -10.00 -15.19
C ASP A 60 15.29 -10.37 -13.68
N GLN A 61 16.34 -9.97 -12.93
CA GLN A 61 16.44 -10.28 -11.49
C GLN A 61 15.47 -9.45 -10.64
N LEU A 62 15.29 -8.18 -10.99
CA LEU A 62 14.41 -7.27 -10.28
C LEU A 62 12.94 -7.59 -10.59
N ASP A 63 12.65 -8.00 -11.83
CA ASP A 63 11.34 -8.47 -12.26
C ASP A 63 10.95 -9.76 -11.53
N ASP A 64 11.84 -10.75 -11.48
CA ASP A 64 11.63 -11.98 -10.69
C ASP A 64 11.38 -11.70 -9.18
N GLU A 65 12.05 -10.69 -8.62
CA GLU A 65 11.85 -10.26 -7.24
C GLU A 65 10.53 -9.50 -7.04
N ALA A 66 10.15 -8.62 -7.97
CA ALA A 66 8.86 -7.92 -7.96
C ALA A 66 7.71 -8.92 -8.03
N ASP A 67 7.77 -9.88 -8.95
CA ASP A 67 6.81 -10.98 -9.08
C ASP A 67 6.68 -11.78 -7.77
N ALA A 68 7.80 -12.09 -7.11
CA ALA A 68 7.78 -12.82 -5.84
C ALA A 68 7.08 -12.02 -4.72
N VAL A 69 7.26 -10.70 -4.68
CA VAL A 69 6.62 -9.80 -3.71
C VAL A 69 5.13 -9.63 -4.02
N GLY A 70 4.77 -9.36 -5.28
CA GLY A 70 3.39 -9.19 -5.73
C GLY A 70 2.54 -10.45 -5.51
N ASN A 71 3.11 -11.63 -5.74
CA ASN A 71 2.43 -12.89 -5.45
C ASN A 71 2.29 -13.18 -3.95
N ALA A 72 3.19 -12.66 -3.11
CA ALA A 72 3.12 -12.84 -1.65
C ALA A 72 2.20 -11.82 -0.96
N ALA A 73 1.93 -10.67 -1.58
CA ALA A 73 1.07 -9.60 -1.06
C ALA A 73 -0.32 -10.10 -0.60
N PRO A 74 -1.09 -10.85 -1.42
CA PRO A 74 -2.39 -11.37 -1.03
C PRO A 74 -2.29 -12.39 0.12
N GLU A 75 -1.23 -13.21 0.17
CA GLU A 75 -1.03 -14.16 1.28
C GLU A 75 -0.79 -13.44 2.61
N ALA A 76 -0.12 -12.30 2.60
CA ALA A 76 0.07 -11.48 3.80
C ALA A 76 -1.23 -10.84 4.30
N GLY A 77 -2.10 -10.39 3.39
CA GLY A 77 -3.44 -9.90 3.72
C GLY A 77 -4.33 -10.99 4.32
N GLU A 78 -4.30 -12.21 3.76
CA GLU A 78 -5.07 -13.34 4.28
C GLU A 78 -4.56 -13.82 5.65
N MET A 79 -3.24 -13.86 5.89
CA MET A 79 -2.70 -14.25 7.20
C MET A 79 -3.15 -13.32 8.33
N VAL A 80 -3.25 -12.01 8.09
CA VAL A 80 -3.75 -11.04 9.08
C VAL A 80 -5.22 -11.28 9.41
N ASN A 81 -6.01 -11.64 8.40
CA ASN A 81 -7.41 -12.00 8.58
C ASN A 81 -7.59 -13.35 9.32
N GLU A 82 -6.71 -14.33 9.11
CA GLU A 82 -6.83 -15.66 9.73
C GLU A 82 -6.29 -15.72 11.17
N ASP A 83 -5.19 -15.04 11.50
CA ASP A 83 -4.62 -14.99 12.87
C ASP A 83 -5.52 -14.25 13.87
N THR A 84 -6.41 -13.37 13.38
CA THR A 84 -7.33 -12.58 14.23
C THR A 84 -8.71 -13.26 14.39
N ALA A 85 -9.03 -14.25 13.54
CA ALA A 85 -10.30 -14.98 13.57
C ALA A 85 -10.34 -16.19 14.55
N MET A 86 -9.23 -16.53 15.22
CA MET A 86 -9.13 -17.56 16.28
C MET A 86 -9.28 -16.99 17.69
#